data_AF-A0A925SUM4-F1
#
_entry.id   AF-A0A925SUM4-F1
#
_cell.length_a   1.000
_cell.length_b   1.000
_cell.length_c   1.000
_cell.angle_alpha   90.00
_cell.angle_beta   90.00
_cell.angle_gamma   90.00
#
_symmetry.space_group_name_H-M   'P 1'
#
loop_
_entity.id
_entity.type
_entity.pdbx_description
1 polymer ?
#
loop_
_entity_poly.entity_id
_entity_poly.type
_entity_poly.pdbx_seq_one_letter_code
_entity_poly.pdbx_strand_id
1 'polypeptide(L)' 'MAGVETKDVSKAEDGMRLDRWFKTHYASLPHSRLEKLLRTGQVRVDGARAKSSTRLVEGQKVRVPPLPDT' A
#
# COMPACT_ATOMS: atom_id res chain seq x y z
N MET A 1 17.39 6.36 9.53
CA MET A 1 15.93 6.45 9.72
C MET A 1 15.30 6.08 8.39
N ALA A 2 14.81 4.85 8.25
CA ALA A 2 14.13 4.50 7.01
C ALA A 2 12.83 5.33 6.97
N GLY A 3 12.63 6.10 5.90
CA GLY A 3 11.57 7.11 5.80
C GLY A 3 10.24 6.49 5.42
N VAL A 4 9.15 6.95 6.04
CA VAL A 4 7.79 6.65 5.55
C VAL A 4 7.63 7.33 4.20
N GLU A 5 7.19 6.59 3.19
CA GLU A 5 6.89 7.15 1.87
C GLU A 5 5.38 7.24 1.64
N THR A 6 4.95 8.13 0.76
CA THR A 6 3.56 8.24 0.32
C THR A 6 3.56 8.26 -1.20
N LYS A 7 2.78 7.37 -1.81
CA LYS A 7 2.64 7.26 -3.27
C LYS A 7 1.23 7.64 -3.69
N ASP A 8 1.13 8.43 -4.74
CA ASP A 8 -0.14 8.79 -5.36
C ASP A 8 -0.61 7.66 -6.30
N VAL A 9 -1.91 7.36 -6.27
CA VAL A 9 -2.55 6.40 -7.17
C VAL A 9 -2.74 7.06 -8.52
N SER A 10 -2.13 6.49 -9.55
CA SER A 10 -2.26 6.97 -10.93
C SER A 10 -3.58 6.52 -11.57
N LYS A 11 -3.96 7.17 -12.67
CA LYS A 11 -5.13 6.80 -13.47
C LYS A 11 -5.14 5.34 -13.93
N ALA A 12 -3.97 4.76 -14.22
CA ALA A 12 -3.85 3.37 -14.65
C ALA A 12 -4.13 2.36 -13.51
N GLU A 13 -4.14 2.85 -12.26
CA GLU A 13 -4.34 2.06 -11.05
C GLU A 13 -5.73 2.28 -10.46
N ASP A 14 -6.57 3.08 -11.11
CA ASP A 14 -7.96 3.29 -10.73
C ASP A 14 -8.73 1.95 -10.73
N GLY A 15 -9.44 1.69 -9.64
CA GLY A 15 -10.14 0.43 -9.40
C GLY A 15 -9.24 -0.76 -9.05
N MET A 16 -7.91 -0.61 -9.02
CA MET A 16 -6.97 -1.66 -8.63
C MET A 16 -7.13 -1.99 -7.14
N ARG A 17 -7.08 -3.28 -6.79
CA ARG A 17 -7.04 -3.68 -5.38
C ARG A 17 -5.69 -3.33 -4.75
N LEU A 18 -5.71 -2.92 -3.49
CA LEU A 18 -4.52 -2.52 -2.73
C LEU A 18 -3.46 -3.62 -2.68
N ASP A 19 -3.86 -4.89 -2.52
CA ASP A 19 -2.93 -6.02 -2.55
C ASP A 19 -2.21 -6.18 -3.89
N ARG A 20 -2.92 -5.99 -5.01
CA ARG A 20 -2.35 -6.01 -6.35
C ARG A 20 -1.44 -4.82 -6.57
N TRP A 21 -1.84 -3.64 -6.12
CA TRP A 21 -1.01 -2.43 -6.17
C TRP A 21 0.32 -2.65 -5.43
N PHE A 22 0.28 -3.20 -4.21
CA PHE A 22 1.49 -3.55 -3.47
C PHE A 22 2.34 -4.60 -4.17
N LYS A 23 1.73 -5.61 -4.80
CA LYS A 23 2.47 -6.62 -5.57
C LYS A 23 3.19 -6.01 -6.78
N THR A 24 2.60 -5.01 -7.43
CA THR A 24 3.21 -4.31 -8.57
C THR A 24 4.36 -3.41 -8.14
N HIS A 25 4.19 -2.66 -7.04
CA HIS A 25 5.19 -1.69 -6.56
C HIS A 25 6.29 -2.30 -5.68
N TYR A 26 5.98 -3.39 -4.97
CA TYR A 26 6.84 -4.06 -4.00
C TYR A 26 6.75 -5.57 -4.20
N ALA A 27 7.24 -6.05 -5.33
CA ALA A 27 7.14 -7.46 -5.73
C ALA A 27 7.76 -8.45 -4.72
N SER A 28 8.75 -7.99 -3.94
CA SER A 28 9.41 -8.77 -2.89
C SER A 28 8.60 -8.87 -1.58
N LEU A 29 7.52 -8.08 -1.42
CA LEU A 29 6.72 -8.05 -0.20
C LEU A 29 5.71 -9.23 -0.20
N PRO A 30 5.81 -10.18 0.75
CA PRO A 30 4.84 -11.26 0.86
C PRO A 30 3.46 -10.74 1.29
N HIS A 31 2.39 -11.36 0.79
CA HIS A 31 1.02 -10.97 1.12
C HIS A 31 0.73 -11.02 2.63
N SER A 32 1.22 -12.05 3.34
CA SER A 32 1.09 -12.16 4.80
C SER A 32 1.72 -10.97 5.55
N ARG A 33 2.79 -10.41 4.99
CA ARG A 33 3.48 -9.25 5.54
C ARG A 33 2.69 -7.98 5.28
N LEU A 34 2.17 -7.80 4.06
CA LEU A 34 1.24 -6.72 3.74
C LEU A 34 0.02 -6.73 4.69
N GLU A 35 -0.59 -7.89 4.91
CA GLU A 35 -1.71 -8.05 5.85
C GLU A 35 -1.34 -7.62 7.28
N LYS A 36 -0.13 -7.94 7.75
CA LYS A 36 0.36 -7.46 9.04
C LYS A 36 0.50 -5.93 9.05
N LEU A 37 1.03 -5.32 7.99
CA LEU A 37 1.18 -3.87 7.87
C LEU A 37 -0.18 -3.15 7.86
N LEU A 38 -1.17 -3.69 7.16
CA LEU A 38 -2.54 -3.17 7.13
C LEU A 38 -3.22 -3.29 8.49
N ARG A 39 -3.13 -4.47 9.14
CA ARG A 39 -3.71 -4.71 10.47
C ARG A 39 -3.12 -3.82 11.56
N THR A 40 -1.81 -3.57 11.50
CA THR A 40 -1.14 -2.65 12.43
C THR A 40 -1.30 -1.18 12.06
N GLY A 41 -1.96 -0.87 10.92
CA GLY A 41 -2.20 0.49 10.44
C GLY A 41 -0.94 1.19 9.94
N GLN A 42 0.13 0.45 9.66
CA GLN A 42 1.36 1.03 9.10
C GLN A 42 1.16 1.44 7.65
N VAL A 43 0.35 0.70 6.89
CA VAL A 43 -0.14 1.10 5.58
C VAL A 43 -1.49 1.78 5.73
N ARG A 44 -1.66 2.92 5.05
CA ARG A 44 -2.90 3.71 5.06
C ARG A 44 -3.21 4.22 3.65
N VAL A 45 -4.49 4.40 3.35
CA VAL A 45 -4.97 5.05 2.13
C VAL A 45 -5.71 6.31 2.57
N ASP A 46 -5.25 7.48 2.10
CA ASP A 46 -5.75 8.81 2.52
C ASP A 46 -5.82 8.98 4.05
N GLY A 47 -4.85 8.40 4.77
CA GLY A 47 -4.80 8.44 6.23
C GLY A 47 -5.76 7.46 6.94
N ALA A 48 -6.66 6.79 6.22
CA ALA A 48 -7.56 5.78 6.77
C ALA A 48 -6.94 4.37 6.76
N ARG A 49 -7.44 3.50 7.66
CA ARG A 49 -7.12 2.06 7.60
C ARG A 49 -7.79 1.44 6.38
N ALA A 50 -7.04 0.61 5.65
CA ALA A 50 -7.53 -0.10 4.48
C ALA A 50 -7.40 -1.61 4.65
N LYS A 51 -8.17 -2.37 3.86
CA LYS A 51 -8.03 -3.82 3.72
C LYS A 51 -7.26 -4.12 2.43
N SER A 52 -6.68 -5.30 2.31
CA SER A 52 -6.03 -5.76 1.08
C SER A 52 -6.97 -5.72 -0.14
N SER A 53 -8.25 -5.99 0.08
CA SER A 53 -9.30 -5.94 -0.94
C SER A 53 -9.81 -4.53 -1.29
N THR A 54 -9.36 -3.49 -0.58
CA THR A 54 -9.73 -2.10 -0.88
C THR A 54 -9.37 -1.77 -2.31
N ARG A 55 -10.33 -1.26 -3.09
CA ARG A 55 -10.07 -0.72 -4.43
C ARG A 55 -9.61 0.73 -4.29
N LEU A 56 -8.49 1.02 -4.95
CA LEU A 56 -7.92 2.35 -5.02
C LEU A 56 -8.67 3.19 -6.05
N VAL A 57 -8.65 4.50 -5.83
CA VAL A 57 -9.20 5.49 -6.76
C VAL A 57 -8.05 6.41 -7.18
N GLU A 58 -8.06 6.85 -8.44
CA GLU A 58 -7.10 7.86 -8.93
C GLU A 58 -7.00 9.06 -7.96
N GLY A 59 -5.77 9.50 -7.69
CA GLY A 59 -5.49 10.64 -6.81
C GLY A 59 -5.46 10.33 -5.31
N GLN A 60 -5.84 9.11 -4.89
CA GLN A 60 -5.65 8.68 -3.50
C GLN A 60 -4.17 8.55 -3.15
N LYS A 61 -3.86 8.65 -1.86
CA LYS A 61 -2.49 8.56 -1.33
C LYS A 61 -2.30 7.30 -0.51
N VAL A 62 -1.39 6.45 -0.94
CA VAL A 62 -0.98 5.24 -0.22
C VAL A 62 0.27 5.52 0.60
N ARG A 63 0.14 5.56 1.93
CA ARG A 63 1.26 5.64 2.86
C ARG A 63 1.88 4.27 3.03
N VAL A 64 3.16 4.14 2.77
CA VAL A 64 3.93 2.91 2.90
C VAL A 64 5.00 3.10 3.99
N PRO A 65 5.04 2.24 5.02
CA PRO A 65 6.10 2.29 6.01
C PRO A 65 7.41 1.83 5.36
N PRO A 66 8.56 2.13 5.99
CA PRO A 66 9.82 1.60 5.50
C PRO A 66 9.79 0.08 5.46
N LEU A 67 9.94 -0.46 4.25
CA LEU A 67 10.08 -1.88 4.05
C LEU A 67 11.58 -2.20 4.17
N PRO A 68 11.98 -3.22 4.96
CA PRO A 68 13.34 -3.70 4.97
C PRO A 68 13.69 -4.10 3.54
N ASP A 69 14.83 -3.59 3.11
CA ASP A 69 15.57 -4.13 1.98
C ASP A 69 15.81 -5.60 2.30
N THR A 70 15.24 -6.49 1.49
CA THR A 70 15.63 -7.91 1.53
C THR A 70 17.02 -8.03 0.93
#